data_AF-A0A831M485-F1
#
_entry.id   AF-A0A831M485-F1
#
_cell.length_a   1.000
_cell.length_b   1.000
_cell.length_c   1.000
_cell.angle_alpha   90.00
_cell.angle_beta   90.00
_cell.angle_gamma   90.00
#
_symmetry.space_group_name_H-M   'P 1'
#
loop_
_entity.id
_entity.type
_entity.pdbx_description
1 polymer ?
#
loop_
_entity_poly.entity_id
_entity_poly.type
_entity_poly.pdbx_seq_one_letter_code
_entity_poly.pdbx_strand_id
1 'polypeptide(L)'
;VNLLGLLEDRGIKVYEARGIEGFEGLSGRFGPCPFVAVSVDFPADRIRFTAAHELGHILCGFPSPEDSGGSRGAESECHAFGAAFLLPRAALERTFTPARRKVTLGELGEIKSTYGISLQAIMYRAHALGFVGDRRLRAFRETIKARGWTVEEPVAYDGRERATRFRRLLHYAVAAGIMDVSRAAGLAGVAAEELAKEIGEIF
;
A
#
# COMPACT_ATOMS: atom_id res chain seq x y z
N VAL A 1 5.98 10.20 -0.29
CA VAL A 1 6.42 9.39 0.88
C VAL A 1 6.30 7.94 0.52
N ASN A 2 7.35 7.13 0.68
CA ASN A 2 7.32 5.67 0.54
C ASN A 2 6.69 5.07 1.82
N LEU A 3 5.50 4.45 1.70
CA LEU A 3 4.76 3.93 2.87
C LEU A 3 5.45 2.69 3.43
N LEU A 4 5.92 1.77 2.60
CA LEU A 4 6.59 0.55 3.07
C LEU A 4 7.82 0.88 3.92
N GLY A 5 8.65 1.82 3.46
CA GLY A 5 9.78 2.33 4.25
C GLY A 5 9.35 2.99 5.56
N LEU A 6 8.28 3.79 5.54
CA LEU A 6 7.74 4.42 6.75
C LEU A 6 7.26 3.37 7.78
N LEU A 7 6.63 2.29 7.35
CA LEU A 7 6.21 1.20 8.25
C LEU A 7 7.42 0.57 8.95
N GLU A 8 8.48 0.28 8.19
CA GLU A 8 9.73 -0.23 8.76
C GLU A 8 10.37 0.71 9.77
N ASP A 9 10.39 2.01 9.47
CA ASP A 9 10.92 3.04 10.38
C ASP A 9 10.09 3.15 11.67
N ARG A 10 8.81 2.73 11.64
CA ARG A 10 7.93 2.64 12.82
C ARG A 10 7.93 1.27 13.49
N GLY A 11 8.87 0.40 13.13
CA GLY A 11 9.09 -0.88 13.79
C GLY A 11 8.21 -2.03 13.27
N ILE A 12 7.41 -1.81 12.23
CA ILE A 12 6.64 -2.85 11.55
C ILE A 12 7.54 -3.49 10.49
N LYS A 13 7.78 -4.80 10.56
CA LYS A 13 8.58 -5.47 9.51
C LYS A 13 7.77 -5.56 8.23
N VAL A 14 8.39 -5.27 7.09
CA VAL A 14 7.73 -5.33 5.79
C VAL A 14 8.40 -6.40 4.94
N TYR A 15 7.59 -7.30 4.39
CA TYR A 15 8.01 -8.34 3.47
C TYR A 15 7.40 -8.08 2.08
N GLU A 16 8.26 -7.97 1.06
CA GLU A 16 7.83 -7.84 -0.34
C GLU A 16 7.72 -9.25 -0.96
N ALA A 17 6.50 -9.71 -1.24
CA ALA A 17 6.23 -10.99 -1.88
C ALA A 17 6.12 -10.83 -3.41
N ARG A 18 6.52 -11.86 -4.16
CA ARG A 18 6.49 -11.90 -5.62
C ARG A 18 6.02 -13.26 -6.13
N GLY A 19 5.26 -13.27 -7.22
CA GLY A 19 4.89 -14.48 -7.94
C GLY A 19 3.91 -15.39 -7.22
N ILE A 20 3.21 -14.91 -6.19
CA ILE A 20 2.19 -15.68 -5.48
C ILE A 20 0.82 -15.29 -6.04
N GLU A 21 0.23 -16.19 -6.82
CA GLU A 21 -1.08 -15.96 -7.44
C GLU A 21 -2.17 -15.74 -6.37
N GLY A 22 -2.99 -14.70 -6.54
CA GLY A 22 -4.08 -14.36 -5.64
C GLY A 22 -3.67 -13.71 -4.31
N PHE A 23 -2.38 -13.56 -4.03
CA PHE A 23 -1.90 -12.90 -2.82
C PHE A 23 -1.75 -11.38 -3.03
N GLU A 24 -2.41 -10.58 -2.21
CA GLU A 24 -2.26 -9.11 -2.21
C GLU A 24 -1.52 -8.61 -0.98
N GLY A 25 -1.93 -9.07 0.20
CA GLY A 25 -1.31 -8.68 1.46
C GLY A 25 -1.75 -9.56 2.61
N LEU A 26 -0.99 -9.50 3.70
CA LEU A 26 -1.34 -10.04 5.00
C LEU A 26 -0.58 -9.28 6.08
N SER A 27 -1.10 -9.32 7.30
CA SER A 27 -0.45 -8.80 8.49
C SER A 27 -0.47 -9.82 9.61
N GLY A 28 0.46 -9.66 10.54
CA GLY A 28 0.56 -10.54 11.69
C GLY A 28 1.54 -10.04 12.72
N ARG A 29 1.79 -10.89 13.72
CA ARG A 29 2.77 -10.63 14.78
C ARG A 29 3.62 -11.87 15.01
N PHE A 30 4.93 -11.66 15.13
CA PHE A 30 5.86 -12.66 15.64
C PHE A 30 6.39 -12.20 16.99
N GLY A 31 5.88 -12.78 18.07
CA GLY A 31 6.08 -12.26 19.42
C GLY A 31 5.63 -10.79 19.52
N PRO A 32 6.47 -9.86 20.01
CA PRO A 32 6.11 -8.44 20.10
C PRO A 32 6.20 -7.71 18.76
N CYS A 33 6.72 -8.34 17.70
CA CYS A 33 7.09 -7.69 16.45
C CYS A 33 5.96 -7.79 15.42
N PRO A 34 5.24 -6.68 15.11
CA PRO A 34 4.27 -6.69 14.03
C PRO A 34 4.96 -6.74 12.67
N PHE A 35 4.29 -7.37 11.70
CA PHE A 35 4.75 -7.40 10.32
C PHE A 35 3.60 -7.27 9.33
N VAL A 36 3.93 -6.81 8.15
CA VAL A 36 3.09 -6.75 6.95
C VAL A 36 3.84 -7.45 5.82
N ALA A 37 3.16 -8.30 5.08
CA ALA A 37 3.64 -8.77 3.79
C ALA A 37 2.72 -8.24 2.69
N VAL A 38 3.29 -7.74 1.61
CA VAL A 38 2.54 -7.23 0.44
C VAL A 38 3.09 -7.82 -0.84
N SER A 39 2.22 -8.14 -1.78
CA SER A 39 2.63 -8.45 -3.14
C SER A 39 3.12 -7.18 -3.83
N VAL A 40 4.29 -7.27 -4.47
CA VAL A 40 4.88 -6.17 -5.24
C VAL A 40 4.74 -6.37 -6.75
N ASP A 41 3.81 -7.24 -7.16
CA ASP A 41 3.43 -7.48 -8.56
C ASP A 41 2.31 -6.54 -9.04
N PHE A 42 1.83 -5.66 -8.16
CA PHE A 42 0.77 -4.70 -8.44
C PHE A 42 1.30 -3.27 -8.66
N PRO A 43 0.49 -2.36 -9.25
CA PRO A 43 0.80 -0.94 -9.29
C PRO A 43 1.05 -0.33 -7.90
N ALA A 44 1.91 0.70 -7.84
CA ALA A 44 2.39 1.26 -6.58
C ALA A 44 1.28 1.80 -5.66
N ASP A 45 0.22 2.38 -6.22
CA ASP A 45 -0.96 2.83 -5.47
C ASP A 45 -1.74 1.66 -4.86
N ARG A 46 -1.81 0.51 -5.54
CA ARG A 46 -2.41 -0.70 -4.99
C ARG A 46 -1.56 -1.29 -3.88
N ILE A 47 -0.24 -1.43 -4.09
CA ILE A 47 0.69 -1.87 -3.03
C ILE A 47 0.54 -1.00 -1.78
N ARG A 48 0.51 0.32 -1.97
CA ARG A 48 0.35 1.31 -0.90
C ARG A 48 -0.99 1.16 -0.18
N PHE A 49 -2.08 0.99 -0.92
CA PHE A 49 -3.40 0.80 -0.33
C PHE A 49 -3.48 -0.49 0.47
N THR A 50 -2.94 -1.59 -0.05
CA THR A 50 -2.87 -2.87 0.66
C THR A 50 -2.04 -2.74 1.94
N ALA A 51 -0.87 -2.11 1.90
CA ALA A 51 -0.07 -1.87 3.10
C ALA A 51 -0.81 -1.01 4.15
N ALA A 52 -1.60 -0.03 3.72
CA ALA A 52 -2.43 0.78 4.62
C ALA A 52 -3.62 -0.01 5.20
N HIS A 53 -4.20 -0.92 4.43
CA HIS A 53 -5.24 -1.84 4.89
C HIS A 53 -4.68 -2.80 5.96
N GLU A 54 -3.54 -3.42 5.70
CA GLU A 54 -2.86 -4.31 6.66
C GLU A 54 -2.40 -3.57 7.93
N LEU A 55 -1.99 -2.32 7.80
CA LEU A 55 -1.74 -1.46 8.96
C LEU A 55 -3.00 -1.28 9.82
N GLY A 56 -4.17 -1.22 9.19
CA GLY A 56 -5.46 -1.15 9.88
C GLY A 56 -5.71 -2.36 10.77
N HIS A 57 -5.48 -3.57 10.26
CA HIS A 57 -5.55 -4.80 11.07
C HIS A 57 -4.63 -4.72 12.30
N ILE A 58 -3.39 -4.27 12.13
CA ILE A 58 -2.41 -4.19 13.21
C ILE A 58 -2.79 -3.16 14.28
N LEU A 59 -3.20 -1.96 13.86
CA LEU A 59 -3.42 -0.83 14.78
C LEU A 59 -4.79 -0.86 15.45
N CYS A 60 -5.82 -1.27 14.73
CA CYS A 60 -7.18 -1.31 15.24
C CYS A 60 -7.55 -2.67 15.84
N GLY A 61 -6.70 -3.70 15.66
CA GLY A 61 -6.96 -5.04 16.16
C GLY A 61 -8.16 -5.71 15.48
N PHE A 62 -8.45 -5.31 14.23
CA PHE A 62 -9.53 -5.91 13.47
C PHE A 62 -9.20 -7.39 13.20
N PRO A 63 -10.09 -8.33 13.58
CA PRO A 63 -9.82 -9.75 13.42
C PRO A 63 -9.60 -10.08 11.94
N SER A 64 -8.69 -11.00 11.67
CA SER A 64 -8.47 -11.50 10.30
C SER A 64 -9.75 -12.14 9.75
N PRO A 65 -9.87 -12.35 8.42
CA PRO A 65 -10.98 -13.11 7.85
C PRO A 65 -11.19 -14.48 8.52
N GLU A 66 -10.10 -15.14 8.90
CA GLU A 66 -10.08 -16.44 9.57
C GLU A 66 -10.60 -16.34 11.01
N ASP A 67 -10.13 -15.35 11.77
CA ASP A 67 -10.52 -15.14 13.17
C ASP A 67 -11.95 -14.60 13.32
N SER A 68 -12.40 -13.85 12.32
CA SER A 68 -13.72 -13.23 12.31
C SER A 68 -14.83 -14.16 11.82
N GLY A 69 -14.51 -15.42 11.49
CA GLY A 69 -15.45 -16.38 10.90
C GLY A 69 -16.01 -15.91 9.56
N GLY A 70 -15.25 -15.12 8.80
CA GLY A 70 -15.68 -14.50 7.55
C GLY A 70 -16.58 -13.28 7.73
N SER A 71 -16.52 -12.59 8.89
CA SER A 71 -17.28 -11.35 9.10
C SER A 71 -16.81 -10.27 8.14
N ARG A 72 -17.67 -9.92 7.18
CA ARG A 72 -17.44 -8.82 6.22
C ARG A 72 -17.26 -7.45 6.88
N GLY A 73 -17.59 -7.33 8.17
CA GLY A 73 -17.45 -6.09 8.92
C GLY A 73 -15.99 -5.66 9.07
N ALA A 74 -15.13 -6.56 9.55
CA ALA A 74 -13.71 -6.26 9.84
C ALA A 74 -12.96 -5.83 8.56
N GLU A 75 -13.12 -6.57 7.46
CA GLU A 75 -12.53 -6.23 6.16
C GLU A 75 -13.00 -4.88 5.62
N SER A 76 -14.30 -4.59 5.75
CA SER A 76 -14.85 -3.30 5.34
C SER A 76 -14.30 -2.15 6.19
N GLU A 77 -14.08 -2.37 7.48
CA GLU A 77 -13.48 -1.39 8.39
C GLU A 77 -12.00 -1.16 8.07
N CYS A 78 -11.23 -2.21 7.74
CA CYS A 78 -9.84 -2.08 7.28
C CYS A 78 -9.73 -1.34 5.95
N HIS A 79 -10.61 -1.61 5.00
CA HIS A 79 -10.67 -0.82 3.76
C HIS A 79 -11.01 0.65 4.02
N ALA A 80 -11.96 0.92 4.92
CA ALA A 80 -12.29 2.29 5.31
C ALA A 80 -11.11 2.98 6.01
N PHE A 81 -10.37 2.26 6.87
CA PHE A 81 -9.14 2.72 7.49
C PHE A 81 -8.10 3.09 6.45
N GLY A 82 -7.76 2.16 5.53
CA GLY A 82 -6.76 2.41 4.48
C GLY A 82 -7.08 3.63 3.62
N ALA A 83 -8.35 3.77 3.22
CA ALA A 83 -8.82 4.93 2.47
C ALA A 83 -8.73 6.23 3.28
N ALA A 84 -9.10 6.23 4.56
CA ALA A 84 -9.04 7.41 5.43
C ALA A 84 -7.61 7.78 5.84
N PHE A 85 -6.72 6.79 5.97
CA PHE A 85 -5.30 6.98 6.28
C PHE A 85 -4.56 7.62 5.11
N LEU A 86 -4.77 7.13 3.89
CA LEU A 86 -4.13 7.65 2.69
C LEU A 86 -4.75 8.96 2.20
N LEU A 87 -6.08 9.09 2.32
CA LEU A 87 -6.81 10.30 1.95
C LEU A 87 -7.69 10.79 3.12
N PRO A 88 -7.07 11.54 4.07
CA PRO A 88 -7.79 12.10 5.20
C PRO A 88 -8.95 13.00 4.78
N ARG A 89 -10.00 13.10 5.61
CA ARG A 89 -11.18 13.94 5.32
C ARG A 89 -10.79 15.37 4.94
N ALA A 90 -9.95 16.01 5.75
CA ALA A 90 -9.52 17.39 5.51
C ALA A 90 -8.73 17.54 4.19
N ALA A 91 -7.99 16.52 3.78
CA ALA A 91 -7.31 16.49 2.49
C ALA A 91 -8.32 16.42 1.34
N LEU A 92 -9.28 15.49 1.42
CA LEU A 92 -10.35 15.38 0.45
C LEU A 92 -11.17 16.68 0.36
N GLU A 93 -11.53 17.30 1.49
CA GLU A 93 -12.26 18.57 1.52
C GLU A 93 -11.57 19.70 0.77
N ARG A 94 -10.23 19.75 0.81
CA ARG A 94 -9.44 20.76 0.11
C ARG A 94 -9.30 20.49 -1.38
N THR A 95 -9.22 19.23 -1.79
CA THR A 95 -8.91 18.85 -3.17
C THR A 95 -10.13 18.40 -3.96
N PHE A 96 -11.22 18.05 -3.30
CA PHE A 96 -12.44 17.53 -3.88
C PHE A 96 -13.61 18.41 -3.43
N THR A 97 -14.06 19.29 -4.32
CA THR A 97 -15.20 20.15 -4.00
C THR A 97 -16.48 19.31 -3.99
N PRO A 98 -17.27 19.30 -2.90
CA PRO A 98 -18.57 18.63 -2.90
C PRO A 98 -19.43 19.26 -3.99
N ALA A 99 -19.84 18.48 -4.99
CA ALA A 99 -20.43 19.09 -6.17
C ALA A 99 -21.69 18.37 -6.65
N ARG A 100 -22.71 19.17 -7.00
CA ARG A 100 -23.82 18.75 -7.86
C ARG A 100 -23.39 18.64 -9.35
N ARG A 101 -22.10 18.82 -9.66
CA ARG A 101 -21.50 18.77 -11.02
C ARG A 101 -20.88 17.41 -11.36
N LYS A 102 -20.44 17.22 -12.61
CA LYS A 102 -19.68 16.03 -13.04
C LYS A 102 -18.28 16.01 -12.40
N VAL A 103 -17.86 14.86 -11.88
CA VAL A 103 -16.47 14.61 -11.45
C VAL A 103 -15.68 14.23 -12.69
N THR A 104 -14.54 14.90 -12.93
CA THR A 104 -13.73 14.66 -14.13
C THR A 104 -12.62 13.66 -13.84
N LEU A 105 -12.10 13.02 -14.90
CA LEU A 105 -10.94 12.15 -14.77
C LEU A 105 -9.69 12.93 -14.32
N GLY A 106 -9.52 14.17 -14.81
CA GLY A 106 -8.40 15.03 -14.41
C GLY A 106 -8.39 15.34 -12.91
N GLU A 107 -9.55 15.68 -12.34
CA GLU A 107 -9.69 15.94 -10.90
C GLU A 107 -9.32 14.70 -10.06
N LEU A 108 -9.79 13.51 -10.45
CA LEU A 108 -9.42 12.28 -9.77
C LEU A 108 -7.92 11.94 -9.96
N GLY A 109 -7.39 12.22 -11.15
CA GLY A 109 -5.99 12.01 -11.48
C GLY A 109 -5.04 12.84 -10.62
N GLU A 110 -5.33 14.13 -10.43
CA GLU A 110 -4.52 15.01 -9.57
C GLU A 110 -4.51 14.53 -8.11
N ILE A 111 -5.66 14.08 -7.60
CA ILE A 111 -5.76 13.52 -6.25
C ILE A 111 -4.95 12.21 -6.17
N LYS A 112 -5.08 11.32 -7.16
CA LYS A 112 -4.31 10.07 -7.23
C LYS A 112 -2.81 10.34 -7.20
N SER A 113 -2.31 11.23 -8.06
CA SER A 113 -0.89 11.58 -8.12
C SER A 113 -0.37 12.17 -6.81
N THR A 114 -1.19 12.95 -6.11
CA THR A 114 -0.81 13.59 -4.84
C THR A 114 -0.78 12.62 -3.67
N TYR A 115 -1.80 11.77 -3.53
CA TYR A 115 -2.00 10.93 -2.34
C TYR A 115 -1.62 9.46 -2.53
N GLY A 116 -1.38 9.02 -3.77
CA GLY A 116 -1.01 7.65 -4.10
C GLY A 116 -2.14 6.65 -3.89
N ILE A 117 -3.38 7.02 -4.24
CA ILE A 117 -4.58 6.21 -4.03
C ILE A 117 -5.35 6.07 -5.36
N SER A 118 -5.94 4.91 -5.60
CA SER A 118 -6.64 4.63 -6.86
C SER A 118 -7.86 5.53 -7.08
N LEU A 119 -8.22 5.78 -8.34
CA LEU A 119 -9.41 6.56 -8.72
C LEU A 119 -10.67 5.96 -8.09
N GLN A 120 -10.73 4.63 -8.07
CA GLN A 120 -11.83 3.91 -7.41
C GLN A 120 -11.88 4.23 -5.92
N ALA A 121 -10.77 4.07 -5.19
CA ALA A 121 -10.74 4.31 -3.74
C ALA A 121 -11.04 5.78 -3.39
N ILE A 122 -10.61 6.75 -4.21
CA ILE A 122 -11.01 8.17 -4.08
C ILE A 122 -12.53 8.30 -4.18
N MET A 123 -13.16 7.70 -5.18
CA MET A 123 -14.61 7.79 -5.39
C MET A 123 -15.42 7.11 -4.28
N TYR A 124 -14.96 5.95 -3.79
CA TYR A 124 -15.55 5.30 -2.62
C TYR A 124 -15.41 6.17 -1.36
N ARG A 125 -14.23 6.76 -1.13
CA ARG A 125 -13.99 7.64 0.00
C ARG A 125 -14.87 8.90 -0.04
N ALA A 126 -14.98 9.52 -1.22
CA ALA A 126 -15.84 10.68 -1.43
C ALA A 126 -17.32 10.35 -1.24
N HIS A 127 -17.76 9.17 -1.67
CA HIS A 127 -19.12 8.68 -1.40
C HIS A 127 -19.37 8.44 0.09
N ALA A 128 -18.47 7.74 0.77
CA ALA A 128 -18.56 7.47 2.21
C ALA A 128 -18.61 8.77 3.05
N LEU A 129 -18.03 9.86 2.55
CA LEU A 129 -18.05 11.17 3.18
C LEU A 129 -19.20 12.10 2.75
N GLY A 130 -20.05 11.66 1.81
CA GLY A 130 -21.21 12.42 1.32
C GLY A 130 -20.92 13.43 0.21
N PHE A 131 -19.70 13.46 -0.33
CA PHE A 131 -19.30 14.35 -1.44
C PHE A 131 -19.86 13.86 -2.78
N VAL A 132 -20.10 12.55 -2.89
CA VAL A 132 -20.64 11.88 -4.06
C VAL A 132 -21.86 11.07 -3.63
N GLY A 133 -23.02 11.31 -4.26
CA GLY A 133 -24.23 10.51 -4.03
C GLY A 133 -24.26 9.20 -4.82
N ASP A 134 -25.14 8.27 -4.43
CA ASP A 134 -25.19 6.91 -4.98
C ASP A 134 -25.32 6.85 -6.50
N ARG A 135 -26.16 7.72 -7.08
CA ARG A 135 -26.37 7.78 -8.54
C ARG A 135 -25.05 7.98 -9.28
N ARG A 136 -24.17 8.85 -8.76
CA ARG A 136 -22.90 9.15 -9.40
C ARG A 136 -21.87 8.06 -9.16
N LEU A 137 -21.84 7.47 -7.97
CA LEU A 137 -20.98 6.30 -7.72
C LEU A 137 -21.34 5.13 -8.66
N ARG A 138 -22.64 4.87 -8.88
CA ARG A 138 -23.10 3.86 -9.85
C ARG A 138 -22.60 4.16 -11.27
N ALA A 139 -22.83 5.37 -11.77
CA ALA A 139 -22.38 5.79 -13.10
C ALA A 139 -20.84 5.71 -13.26
N PHE A 140 -20.09 6.03 -12.20
CA PHE A 140 -18.64 5.88 -12.18
C PHE A 140 -18.24 4.40 -12.30
N ARG A 141 -18.84 3.49 -11.53
CA ARG A 141 -18.55 2.05 -11.61
C ARG A 141 -18.86 1.48 -13.00
N GLU A 142 -19.98 1.90 -13.60
CA GLU A 142 -20.32 1.55 -14.98
C GLU A 142 -19.25 2.02 -15.96
N THR A 143 -18.76 3.25 -15.78
CA THR A 143 -17.68 3.82 -16.62
C THR A 143 -16.37 3.04 -16.46
N ILE A 144 -15.94 2.75 -15.22
CA ILE A 144 -14.75 1.95 -14.93
C ILE A 144 -14.84 0.59 -15.63
N LYS A 145 -15.96 -0.11 -15.46
CA LYS A 145 -16.18 -1.42 -16.07
C LYS A 145 -16.20 -1.35 -17.60
N ALA A 146 -16.96 -0.41 -18.18
CA ALA A 146 -17.10 -0.26 -19.62
C ALA A 146 -15.78 0.08 -20.32
N ARG A 147 -14.86 0.75 -19.62
CA ARG A 147 -13.54 1.13 -20.15
C ARG A 147 -12.42 0.17 -19.77
N GLY A 148 -12.72 -0.90 -19.02
CA GLY A 148 -11.72 -1.89 -18.59
C GLY A 148 -10.76 -1.38 -17.50
N TRP A 149 -11.11 -0.31 -16.79
CA TRP A 149 -10.23 0.37 -15.83
C TRP A 149 -10.27 -0.23 -14.42
N THR A 150 -10.76 -1.46 -14.27
CA THR A 150 -10.92 -2.11 -12.96
C THR A 150 -9.57 -2.47 -12.33
N VAL A 151 -8.61 -2.90 -13.17
CA VAL A 151 -7.28 -3.34 -12.74
C VAL A 151 -6.23 -2.28 -13.06
N GLU A 152 -6.18 -1.82 -14.31
CA GLU A 152 -5.27 -0.77 -14.76
C GLU A 152 -6.04 0.52 -14.99
N GLU A 153 -5.77 1.52 -14.15
CA GLU A 153 -6.42 2.82 -14.24
C GLU A 153 -5.74 3.71 -15.28
N PRO A 154 -6.49 4.61 -15.96
CA PRO A 154 -5.95 5.46 -17.03
C PRO A 154 -4.99 6.55 -16.55
N VAL A 155 -4.78 6.67 -15.23
CA VAL A 155 -3.83 7.59 -14.61
C VAL A 155 -2.91 6.77 -13.72
N ALA A 156 -1.62 6.81 -14.01
CA ALA A 156 -0.59 6.15 -13.21
C ALA A 156 -0.26 6.96 -11.96
N TYR A 157 0.21 6.27 -10.92
CA TYR A 157 0.87 6.88 -9.77
C TYR A 157 2.37 6.54 -9.84
N ASP A 158 3.21 7.56 -9.97
CA ASP A 158 4.66 7.39 -10.18
C ASP A 158 5.46 7.19 -8.88
N GLY A 159 4.77 6.98 -7.75
CA GLY A 159 5.43 6.71 -6.48
C GLY A 159 6.13 5.36 -6.46
N ARG A 160 7.07 5.22 -5.52
CA ARG A 160 7.81 3.98 -5.29
C ARG A 160 7.53 3.48 -3.88
N GLU A 161 7.00 2.27 -3.78
CA GLU A 161 6.74 1.56 -2.53
C GLU A 161 7.77 0.46 -2.38
N ARG A 162 8.74 0.63 -1.45
CA ARG A 162 9.74 -0.39 -1.12
C ARG A 162 10.16 -0.38 0.34
N ALA A 163 10.31 -1.57 0.92
CA ALA A 163 11.04 -1.76 2.15
C ALA A 163 12.53 -1.52 1.88
N THR A 164 13.19 -0.71 2.70
CA THR A 164 14.60 -0.33 2.50
C THR A 164 15.45 -0.47 3.76
N ARG A 165 14.82 -0.51 4.93
CA ARG A 165 15.52 -0.52 6.21
C ARG A 165 16.24 -1.85 6.42
N PHE A 166 15.59 -2.97 6.13
CA PHE A 166 16.24 -4.28 6.25
C PHE A 166 17.47 -4.39 5.34
N ARG A 167 17.36 -4.00 4.07
CA ARG A 167 18.50 -4.00 3.12
C ARG A 167 19.66 -3.12 3.61
N ARG A 168 19.36 -1.91 4.10
CA ARG A 168 20.36 -1.02 4.73
C ARG A 168 21.05 -1.63 5.95
N LEU A 169 20.32 -2.35 6.79
CA LEU A 169 20.90 -3.04 7.95
C LEU A 169 21.84 -4.17 7.54
N LEU A 170 21.54 -4.88 6.46
CA LEU A 170 22.44 -5.89 5.91
C LEU A 170 23.72 -5.26 5.37
N HIS A 171 23.63 -4.14 4.64
CA HIS A 171 24.81 -3.40 4.19
C HIS A 171 25.69 -2.98 5.37
N TYR A 172 25.07 -2.41 6.41
CA TYR A 172 25.78 -2.04 7.64
C TYR A 172 26.43 -3.25 8.33
N ALA A 173 25.70 -4.36 8.48
CA ALA A 173 26.21 -5.55 9.16
C ALA A 173 27.42 -6.15 8.45
N VAL A 174 27.43 -6.13 7.11
CA VAL A 174 28.58 -6.56 6.32
C VAL A 174 29.74 -5.58 6.49
N ALA A 175 29.50 -4.29 6.29
CA ALA A 175 30.55 -3.27 6.42
C ALA A 175 31.18 -3.22 7.83
N ALA A 176 30.40 -3.51 8.86
CA ALA A 176 30.86 -3.55 10.26
C ALA A 176 31.51 -4.89 10.65
N GLY A 177 31.64 -5.86 9.72
CA GLY A 177 32.20 -7.18 10.01
C GLY A 177 31.33 -8.04 10.95
N ILE A 178 30.07 -7.67 11.16
CA ILE A 178 29.12 -8.43 11.99
C ILE A 178 28.66 -9.69 11.26
N MET A 179 28.62 -9.64 9.92
CA MET A 179 28.13 -10.71 9.05
C MET A 179 28.92 -10.74 7.75
N ASP A 180 29.15 -11.92 7.17
CA ASP A 180 29.72 -12.02 5.82
C ASP A 180 28.67 -11.72 4.73
N VAL A 181 29.16 -11.39 3.52
CA VAL A 181 28.30 -11.07 2.36
C VAL A 181 27.38 -12.24 2.00
N SER A 182 27.88 -13.48 2.07
CA SER A 182 27.11 -14.65 1.66
C SER A 182 25.88 -14.88 2.55
N ARG A 183 26.05 -14.73 3.87
CA ARG A 183 24.95 -14.84 4.84
C ARG A 183 23.98 -13.67 4.69
N ALA A 184 24.48 -12.45 4.49
CA ALA A 184 23.62 -11.30 4.27
C ALA A 184 22.81 -11.43 2.97
N ALA A 185 23.40 -11.97 1.91
CA ALA A 185 22.73 -12.22 0.63
C ALA A 185 21.65 -13.29 0.77
N GLY A 186 21.95 -14.37 1.50
CA GLY A 186 20.97 -15.41 1.84
C GLY A 186 19.75 -14.86 2.59
N LEU A 187 19.97 -13.96 3.56
CA LEU A 187 18.88 -13.30 4.28
C LEU A 187 18.03 -12.37 3.42
N ALA A 188 18.63 -11.77 2.39
CA ALA A 188 17.91 -10.89 1.49
C ALA A 188 17.32 -11.58 0.26
N GLY A 189 17.56 -12.87 0.08
CA GLY A 189 17.07 -13.64 -1.06
C GLY A 189 17.68 -13.21 -2.40
N VAL A 190 18.94 -12.76 -2.41
CA VAL A 190 19.67 -12.36 -3.63
C VAL A 190 20.97 -13.14 -3.76
N ALA A 191 21.60 -13.07 -4.94
CA ALA A 191 22.94 -13.62 -5.14
C ALA A 191 23.99 -12.83 -4.34
N ALA A 192 25.05 -13.51 -3.88
CA ALA A 192 26.12 -12.86 -3.13
C ALA A 192 26.84 -11.80 -3.96
N GLU A 193 27.01 -12.04 -5.26
CA GLU A 193 27.62 -11.11 -6.21
C GLU A 193 26.75 -9.86 -6.42
N GLU A 194 25.43 -10.01 -6.37
CA GLU A 194 24.48 -8.90 -6.46
C GLU A 194 24.57 -8.01 -5.22
N LEU A 195 24.52 -8.63 -4.02
CA LEU A 195 24.65 -7.87 -2.78
C LEU A 195 26.04 -7.21 -2.66
N ALA A 196 27.12 -7.89 -3.06
CA ALA A 196 28.46 -7.32 -3.05
C ALA A 196 28.54 -6.04 -3.90
N LYS A 197 27.92 -6.04 -5.09
CA LYS A 197 27.85 -4.85 -5.96
C LYS A 197 27.02 -3.73 -5.34
N GLU A 198 25.94 -4.06 -4.66
CA GLU A 198 25.09 -3.07 -3.99
C GLU A 198 25.75 -2.41 -2.79
N ILE A 199 26.50 -3.19 -2.00
CA ILE A 199 27.28 -2.67 -0.90
C ILE A 199 28.32 -1.70 -1.47
N GLY A 200 29.09 -2.16 -2.47
CA GLY A 200 30.17 -1.39 -3.06
C GLY A 200 31.21 -0.92 -2.05
N GLU A 201 32.24 -0.25 -2.52
CA GLU A 201 33.19 0.46 -1.65
C GLU A 201 33.20 1.93 -2.08
N ILE A 202 32.93 2.82 -1.14
CA ILE A 202 32.99 4.26 -1.35
C ILE A 202 34.31 4.82 -0.79
N PHE A 203 34.87 4.19 0.25
CA PHE A 203 36.11 4.54 0.92
C PHE A 203 36.88 3.28 1.31
#